data_AF-A0A8S2XAJ7-F1
#
_entry.id   AF-A0A8S2XAJ7-F1
#
_cell.length_a   1.000
_cell.length_b   1.000
_cell.length_c   1.000
_cell.angle_alpha   90.00
_cell.angle_beta   90.00
_cell.angle_gamma   90.00
#
_symmetry.space_group_name_H-M   'P 1'
#
loop_
_entity.id
_entity.type
_entity.pdbx_description
1 polymer ?
#
loop_
_entity_poly.entity_id
_entity_poly.type
_entity_poly.pdbx_seq_one_letter_code
_entity_poly.pdbx_strand_id
1 'polypeptide(L)'
;AEERKAQEIAAMKEEAGQRVRNSAVRAAEQSTEKLAARWKELAEALKLNEEGLKLYRKGKLNAAASQIESALDKYEEAVVKFNAAAKTKALDIIFNSFIMVIAAFIEQEAFDEAQKAIDYAKGHFPNKTDAFTEAKRMIVDNDYSTNYEDRYLVQLNQDLIENNIMEHSEGY
;
A
#
# COMPACT_ATOMS: atom_id res chain seq x y z
N ALA A 1 -9.09 47.25 40.54
CA ALA A 1 -9.64 45.90 40.80
C ALA A 1 -10.20 45.26 39.53
N GLU A 2 -11.01 45.99 38.75
CA GLU A 2 -11.53 45.51 37.45
C GLU A 2 -10.43 45.24 36.41
N GLU A 3 -9.43 46.10 36.31
CA GLU A 3 -8.31 45.95 35.39
C GLU A 3 -7.49 44.67 35.65
N ARG A 4 -7.33 44.31 36.93
CA ARG A 4 -6.66 43.07 37.35
C ARG A 4 -7.47 41.82 36.98
N LYS A 5 -8.80 41.87 37.14
CA LYS A 5 -9.69 40.79 36.68
C LYS A 5 -9.71 40.65 35.16
N ALA A 6 -9.65 41.78 34.42
CA ALA A 6 -9.59 41.76 32.97
C ALA A 6 -8.27 41.14 32.47
N GLN A 7 -7.14 41.44 33.12
CA GLN A 7 -5.84 40.82 32.84
C GLN A 7 -5.84 39.30 33.14
N GLU A 8 -6.42 38.88 34.27
CA GLU A 8 -6.56 37.45 34.61
C GLU A 8 -7.43 36.69 33.58
N ILE A 9 -8.54 37.29 33.14
CA ILE A 9 -9.40 36.70 32.09
C ILE A 9 -8.67 36.62 30.74
N ALA A 10 -7.91 37.64 30.38
CA ALA A 10 -7.10 37.63 29.16
C ALA A 10 -6.02 36.54 29.20
N ALA A 11 -5.32 36.40 30.32
CA ALA A 11 -4.32 35.34 30.52
C ALA A 11 -4.94 33.94 30.46
N MET A 12 -6.10 33.73 31.10
CA MET A 12 -6.81 32.44 31.03
C MET A 12 -7.26 32.10 29.61
N LYS A 13 -7.69 33.09 28.82
CA LYS A 13 -8.06 32.88 27.40
C LYS A 13 -6.84 32.51 26.55
N GLU A 14 -5.71 33.16 26.77
CA GLU A 14 -4.46 32.86 26.04
C GLU A 14 -3.95 31.45 26.39
N GLU A 15 -3.95 31.07 27.67
CA GLU A 15 -3.58 29.73 28.09
C GLU A 15 -4.51 28.66 27.49
N ALA A 16 -5.82 28.89 27.50
CA ALA A 16 -6.79 27.98 26.89
C ALA A 16 -6.52 27.83 25.37
N GLY A 17 -6.24 28.95 24.68
CA GLY A 17 -5.84 28.95 23.27
C GLY A 17 -4.56 28.14 23.03
N GLN A 18 -3.54 28.31 23.87
CA GLN A 18 -2.29 27.56 23.75
C GLN A 18 -2.47 26.06 23.99
N ARG A 19 -3.32 25.67 24.95
CA ARG A 19 -3.62 24.24 25.22
C ARG A 19 -4.29 23.57 24.03
N VAL A 20 -5.26 24.24 23.40
CA VAL A 20 -5.93 23.72 22.19
C VAL A 20 -4.93 23.58 21.04
N ARG A 21 -4.08 24.59 20.81
CA ARG A 21 -3.02 24.52 19.79
C ARG A 21 -2.08 23.34 20.03
N ASN A 22 -1.59 23.17 21.26
CA ASN A 22 -0.69 22.07 21.60
C ASN A 22 -1.35 20.70 21.42
N SER A 23 -2.64 20.57 21.73
CA SER A 23 -3.39 19.33 21.51
C SER A 23 -3.54 19.01 20.01
N ALA A 24 -3.80 20.02 19.18
CA ALA A 24 -3.92 19.85 17.73
C ALA A 24 -2.57 19.45 17.10
N VAL A 25 -1.46 20.08 17.55
CA VAL A 25 -0.11 19.73 17.10
C VAL A 25 0.22 18.28 17.43
N ARG A 26 0.00 17.83 18.67
CA ARG A 26 0.24 16.42 19.05
C ARG A 26 -0.59 15.42 18.25
N ALA A 27 -1.85 15.76 17.98
CA ALA A 27 -2.71 14.90 17.16
C ALA A 27 -2.21 14.81 15.71
N ALA A 28 -1.70 15.91 15.15
CA ALA A 28 -1.07 15.93 13.84
C ALA A 28 0.22 15.09 13.81
N GLU A 29 1.10 15.26 14.81
CA GLU A 29 2.34 14.48 14.97
C GLU A 29 2.06 12.97 15.04
N GLN A 30 1.11 12.55 15.88
CA GLN A 30 0.71 11.14 15.98
C GLN A 30 0.10 10.61 14.67
N SER A 31 -0.61 11.45 13.93
CA SER A 31 -1.14 11.08 12.61
C SER A 31 -0.02 10.90 11.59
N THR A 32 1.01 11.75 11.62
CA THR A 32 2.17 11.64 10.73
C THR A 32 3.03 10.42 11.03
N GLU A 33 3.29 10.12 12.31
CA GLU A 33 4.04 8.93 12.72
C GLU A 33 3.36 7.63 12.27
N LYS A 34 2.03 7.54 12.47
CA LYS A 34 1.24 6.39 12.00
C LYS A 34 1.30 6.24 10.48
N LEU A 35 1.32 7.36 9.76
CA LEU A 35 1.36 7.36 8.32
C LEU A 35 2.73 6.91 7.78
N ALA A 36 3.80 7.34 8.43
CA ALA A 36 5.16 6.91 8.13
C ALA A 36 5.33 5.40 8.35
N ALA A 37 4.85 4.90 9.49
CA ALA A 37 4.88 3.46 9.79
C ALA A 37 4.17 2.62 8.70
N ARG A 38 2.98 3.05 8.25
CA ARG A 38 2.25 2.35 7.18
C ARG A 38 3.00 2.33 5.84
N TRP A 39 3.66 3.43 5.49
CA TRP A 39 4.48 3.47 4.27
C TRP A 39 5.73 2.60 4.37
N LYS A 40 6.35 2.53 5.55
CA LYS A 40 7.48 1.63 5.79
C LYS A 40 7.07 0.17 5.58
N GLU A 41 5.95 -0.24 6.14
CA GLU A 41 5.42 -1.60 5.94
C GLU A 41 5.13 -1.89 4.46
N LEU A 42 4.54 -0.93 3.73
CA LEU A 42 4.33 -1.06 2.29
C LEU A 42 5.65 -1.16 1.52
N ALA A 43 6.67 -0.38 1.89
CA ALA A 43 7.99 -0.45 1.27
C ALA A 43 8.65 -1.82 1.47
N GLU A 44 8.51 -2.40 2.67
CA GLU A 44 8.99 -3.76 2.95
C GLU A 44 8.25 -4.80 2.10
N ALA A 45 6.93 -4.68 1.93
CA ALA A 45 6.15 -5.55 1.05
C ALA A 45 6.62 -5.46 -0.42
N LEU A 46 6.82 -4.24 -0.92
CA LEU A 46 7.31 -3.99 -2.27
C LEU A 46 8.69 -4.59 -2.51
N LYS A 47 9.59 -4.48 -1.53
CA LYS A 47 10.92 -5.07 -1.61
C LYS A 47 10.86 -6.59 -1.76
N LEU A 48 10.03 -7.26 -0.95
CA LEU A 48 9.85 -8.71 -1.02
C LEU A 48 9.28 -9.14 -2.39
N ASN A 49 8.30 -8.40 -2.90
CA ASN A 49 7.73 -8.62 -4.22
C ASN A 49 8.81 -8.49 -5.31
N GLU A 50 9.57 -7.40 -5.32
CA GLU A 50 10.66 -7.20 -6.27
C GLU A 50 11.72 -8.30 -6.20
N GLU A 51 12.09 -8.74 -5.00
CA GLU A 51 13.02 -9.85 -4.80
C GLU A 51 12.44 -11.15 -5.37
N GLY A 52 11.17 -11.43 -5.12
CA GLY A 52 10.44 -12.55 -5.69
C GLY A 52 10.42 -12.52 -7.22
N LEU A 53 10.05 -11.40 -7.83
CA LEU A 53 10.06 -11.23 -9.28
C LEU A 53 11.48 -11.32 -9.88
N LYS A 54 12.52 -10.84 -9.17
CA LYS A 54 13.92 -11.01 -9.58
C LYS A 54 14.35 -12.48 -9.53
N LEU A 55 13.90 -13.24 -8.54
CA LEU A 55 14.13 -14.69 -8.44
C LEU A 55 13.39 -15.45 -9.54
N TYR A 56 12.15 -15.03 -9.82
CA TYR A 56 11.33 -15.56 -10.90
C TYR A 56 12.03 -15.45 -12.25
N ARG A 57 12.49 -14.24 -12.62
CA ARG A 57 13.26 -13.99 -13.86
C ARG A 57 14.57 -14.78 -13.95
N LYS A 58 15.08 -15.30 -12.83
CA LYS A 58 16.26 -16.16 -12.75
C LYS A 58 15.92 -17.66 -12.76
N GLY A 59 14.65 -18.04 -12.93
CA GLY A 59 14.18 -19.42 -12.89
C GLY A 59 14.17 -20.05 -11.49
N LYS A 60 14.32 -19.26 -10.42
CA LYS A 60 14.35 -19.76 -9.03
C LYS A 60 12.95 -19.81 -8.43
N LEU A 61 12.09 -20.64 -9.03
CA LEU A 61 10.63 -20.61 -8.83
C LEU A 61 10.20 -20.77 -7.35
N ASN A 62 10.70 -21.77 -6.63
CA ASN A 62 10.32 -21.98 -5.22
C ASN A 62 10.72 -20.80 -4.31
N ALA A 63 11.90 -20.21 -4.56
CA ALA A 63 12.35 -19.04 -3.80
C ALA A 63 11.54 -17.79 -4.18
N ALA A 64 11.17 -17.67 -5.47
CA ALA A 64 10.30 -16.60 -5.95
C ALA A 64 8.92 -16.68 -5.29
N ALA A 65 8.28 -17.86 -5.29
CA ALA A 65 6.98 -18.10 -4.68
C ALA A 65 6.99 -17.72 -3.19
N SER A 66 7.99 -18.16 -2.41
CA SER A 66 8.10 -17.82 -0.98
C SER A 66 8.23 -16.31 -0.71
N GLN A 67 8.98 -15.59 -1.54
CA GLN A 67 9.11 -14.13 -1.41
C GLN A 67 7.81 -13.40 -1.80
N ILE A 68 7.16 -13.88 -2.86
CA ILE A 68 5.88 -13.36 -3.34
C ILE A 68 4.79 -13.57 -2.28
N GLU A 69 4.67 -14.77 -1.69
CA GLU A 69 3.75 -15.05 -0.59
C GLU A 69 4.02 -14.14 0.61
N SER A 70 5.29 -13.98 1.00
CA SER A 70 5.67 -13.08 2.09
C SER A 70 5.33 -11.60 1.82
N ALA A 71 5.27 -11.20 0.55
CA ALA A 71 4.82 -9.88 0.14
C ALA A 71 3.29 -9.76 0.22
N LEU A 72 2.55 -10.79 -0.21
CA LEU A 72 1.09 -10.85 -0.15
C LEU A 72 0.58 -10.67 1.29
N ASP A 73 1.18 -11.37 2.25
CA ASP A 73 0.83 -11.23 3.67
C ASP A 73 0.99 -9.78 4.17
N LYS A 74 2.03 -9.07 3.72
CA LYS A 74 2.24 -7.66 4.10
C LYS A 74 1.33 -6.70 3.36
N TYR A 75 1.00 -7.00 2.09
CA TYR A 75 -0.01 -6.23 1.38
C TYR A 75 -1.36 -6.31 2.08
N GLU A 76 -1.69 -7.43 2.74
CA GLU A 76 -2.92 -7.52 3.52
C GLU A 76 -3.00 -6.51 4.64
N GLU A 77 -1.97 -6.49 5.47
CA GLU A 77 -1.90 -5.50 6.53
C GLU A 77 -1.91 -4.07 5.98
N ALA A 78 -1.16 -3.82 4.91
CA ALA A 78 -1.07 -2.50 4.30
C ALA A 78 -2.42 -2.02 3.76
N VAL A 79 -3.14 -2.87 3.03
CA VAL A 79 -4.46 -2.53 2.46
C VAL A 79 -5.43 -2.15 3.57
N VAL A 80 -5.53 -2.97 4.61
CA VAL A 80 -6.43 -2.69 5.76
C VAL A 80 -6.06 -1.35 6.41
N LYS A 81 -4.76 -1.07 6.59
CA LYS A 81 -4.28 0.17 7.21
C LYS A 81 -4.49 1.42 6.33
N PHE A 82 -4.50 1.28 5.00
CA PHE A 82 -4.71 2.38 4.05
C PHE A 82 -6.18 2.61 3.65
N ASN A 83 -7.11 1.71 4.02
CA ASN A 83 -8.51 1.74 3.57
C ASN A 83 -9.42 2.83 4.19
N ALA A 84 -8.86 3.97 4.60
CA ALA A 84 -9.61 5.11 5.13
C ALA A 84 -9.36 6.36 4.27
N ALA A 85 -10.18 6.55 3.23
CA ALA A 85 -10.36 7.76 2.37
C ALA A 85 -9.10 8.49 1.82
N ALA A 86 -7.89 8.11 2.19
CA ALA A 86 -6.69 8.88 1.96
C ALA A 86 -5.53 7.93 1.66
N LYS A 87 -5.37 7.69 0.35
CA LYS A 87 -4.11 7.48 -0.41
C LYS A 87 -4.37 6.49 -1.55
N THR A 88 -5.16 6.93 -2.52
CA THR A 88 -5.41 6.22 -3.80
C THR A 88 -4.13 5.67 -4.40
N LYS A 89 -3.03 6.42 -4.31
CA LYS A 89 -1.69 6.01 -4.79
C LYS A 89 -1.15 4.75 -4.11
N ALA A 90 -1.27 4.63 -2.77
CA ALA A 90 -0.79 3.44 -2.06
C ALA A 90 -1.59 2.21 -2.50
N LEU A 91 -2.90 2.36 -2.64
CA LEU A 91 -3.77 1.31 -3.15
C LEU A 91 -3.49 0.95 -4.60
N ASP A 92 -3.18 1.91 -5.48
CA ASP A 92 -2.79 1.63 -6.86
C ASP A 92 -1.41 0.96 -6.96
N ILE A 93 -0.45 1.32 -6.09
CA ILE A 93 0.85 0.61 -5.97
C ILE A 93 0.59 -0.85 -5.58
N ILE A 94 -0.18 -1.09 -4.53
CA ILE A 94 -0.50 -2.43 -4.06
C ILE A 94 -1.24 -3.21 -5.14
N PHE A 95 -2.20 -2.59 -5.83
CA PHE A 95 -2.92 -3.20 -6.93
C PHE A 95 -1.98 -3.64 -8.06
N ASN A 96 -1.08 -2.77 -8.50
CA ASN A 96 -0.08 -3.11 -9.51
C ASN A 96 0.80 -4.29 -9.08
N SER A 97 1.19 -4.32 -7.80
CA SER A 97 1.94 -5.43 -7.23
C SER A 97 1.16 -6.76 -7.30
N PHE A 98 -0.15 -6.75 -7.06
CA PHE A 98 -0.99 -7.94 -7.25
C PHE A 98 -1.02 -8.39 -8.71
N ILE A 99 -1.15 -7.47 -9.67
CA ILE A 99 -1.18 -7.80 -11.11
C ILE A 99 0.11 -8.52 -11.53
N MET A 100 1.27 -8.01 -11.14
CA MET A 100 2.56 -8.63 -11.47
C MET A 100 2.73 -10.01 -10.83
N VAL A 101 2.29 -10.17 -9.58
CA VAL A 101 2.34 -11.45 -8.87
C VAL A 101 1.43 -12.49 -9.52
N ILE A 102 0.20 -12.10 -9.85
CA ILE A 102 -0.77 -12.98 -10.52
C ILE A 102 -0.22 -13.41 -11.88
N ALA A 103 0.33 -12.47 -12.67
CA ALA A 103 0.96 -12.78 -13.94
C ALA A 103 2.10 -13.80 -13.80
N ALA A 104 3.00 -13.57 -12.84
CA ALA A 104 4.13 -14.47 -12.57
C ALA A 104 3.71 -15.87 -12.11
N PHE A 105 2.61 -16.01 -11.36
CA PHE A 105 2.08 -17.33 -11.00
C PHE A 105 1.42 -18.03 -12.18
N ILE A 106 0.62 -17.32 -12.99
CA ILE A 106 -0.03 -17.90 -14.17
C ILE A 106 1.00 -18.35 -15.20
N GLU A 107 2.04 -17.55 -15.46
CA GLU A 107 3.12 -17.90 -16.39
C GLU A 107 3.91 -19.15 -15.93
N GLN A 108 3.91 -19.45 -14.63
CA GLN A 108 4.52 -20.66 -14.06
C GLN A 108 3.55 -21.85 -13.95
N GLU A 109 2.32 -21.70 -14.43
CA GLU A 109 1.25 -22.69 -14.22
C GLU A 109 0.95 -22.96 -12.72
N ALA A 110 1.33 -22.03 -11.83
CA ALA A 110 1.03 -22.06 -10.39
C ALA A 110 -0.39 -21.55 -10.13
N PHE A 111 -1.38 -22.26 -10.69
CA PHE A 111 -2.76 -21.79 -10.78
C PHE A 111 -3.47 -21.69 -9.43
N ASP A 112 -3.13 -22.55 -8.48
CA ASP A 112 -3.70 -22.49 -7.13
C ASP A 112 -3.24 -21.22 -6.39
N GLU A 113 -1.95 -20.88 -6.51
CA GLU A 113 -1.36 -19.65 -5.97
C GLU A 113 -1.92 -18.41 -6.67
N ALA A 114 -2.04 -18.44 -8.00
CA ALA A 114 -2.68 -17.38 -8.77
C ALA A 114 -4.13 -17.17 -8.33
N GLN A 115 -4.91 -18.25 -8.15
CA GLN A 115 -6.30 -18.18 -7.73
C GLN A 115 -6.45 -17.59 -6.33
N LYS A 116 -5.59 -17.98 -5.38
CA LYS A 116 -5.52 -17.38 -4.04
C LYS A 116 -5.22 -15.88 -4.10
N ALA A 117 -4.21 -15.48 -4.87
CA ALA A 117 -3.84 -14.07 -5.04
C ALA A 117 -4.98 -13.24 -5.67
N ILE A 118 -5.71 -13.82 -6.65
CA ILE A 118 -6.89 -13.19 -7.25
C ILE A 118 -8.01 -13.00 -6.23
N ASP A 119 -8.38 -14.05 -5.49
CA ASP A 119 -9.51 -13.97 -4.55
C ASP A 119 -9.21 -12.99 -3.42
N TYR A 120 -7.96 -12.99 -2.96
CA TYR A 120 -7.45 -12.00 -2.03
C TYR A 120 -7.63 -10.57 -2.58
N ALA A 121 -7.08 -10.29 -3.76
CA ALA A 121 -7.11 -8.95 -4.34
C ALA A 121 -8.54 -8.48 -4.65
N LYS A 122 -9.43 -9.37 -5.10
CA LYS A 122 -10.85 -9.06 -5.36
C LYS A 122 -11.57 -8.55 -4.11
N GLY A 123 -11.26 -9.07 -2.93
CA GLY A 123 -11.87 -8.62 -1.67
C GLY A 123 -11.58 -7.15 -1.35
N HIS A 124 -10.44 -6.65 -1.83
CA HIS A 124 -9.94 -5.31 -1.53
C HIS A 124 -10.07 -4.30 -2.68
N PHE A 125 -10.15 -4.79 -3.92
CA PHE A 125 -10.23 -3.97 -5.12
C PHE A 125 -11.50 -4.30 -5.93
N PRO A 126 -12.71 -4.09 -5.35
CA PRO A 126 -13.98 -4.48 -5.99
C PRO A 126 -14.26 -3.70 -7.29
N ASN A 127 -13.59 -2.57 -7.53
CA ASN A 127 -13.74 -1.75 -8.74
C ASN A 127 -12.74 -2.11 -9.85
N LYS A 128 -11.85 -3.11 -9.63
CA LYS A 128 -10.83 -3.55 -10.61
C LYS A 128 -11.14 -4.95 -11.16
N THR A 129 -12.42 -5.33 -11.24
CA THR A 129 -12.86 -6.70 -11.50
C THR A 129 -12.44 -7.26 -12.85
N ASP A 130 -12.25 -6.41 -13.86
CA ASP A 130 -11.88 -6.84 -15.21
C ASP A 130 -10.51 -7.51 -15.24
N ALA A 131 -9.52 -6.93 -14.54
CA ALA A 131 -8.18 -7.48 -14.44
C ALA A 131 -8.19 -8.89 -13.84
N PHE A 132 -8.97 -9.09 -12.79
CA PHE A 132 -9.09 -10.37 -12.13
C PHE A 132 -9.94 -11.38 -12.89
N THR A 133 -10.87 -10.92 -13.73
CA THR A 133 -11.67 -11.79 -14.60
C THR A 133 -10.81 -12.35 -15.72
N GLU A 134 -9.99 -11.50 -16.34
CA GLU A 134 -9.02 -11.94 -17.34
C GLU A 134 -7.99 -12.91 -16.75
N ALA A 135 -7.48 -12.65 -15.54
CA ALA A 135 -6.59 -13.60 -14.87
C ALA A 135 -7.23 -14.98 -14.65
N LYS A 136 -8.50 -15.02 -14.21
CA LYS A 136 -9.22 -16.30 -14.08
C LYS A 136 -9.42 -16.99 -15.42
N ARG A 137 -9.67 -16.24 -16.51
CA ARG A 137 -9.72 -16.80 -17.86
C ARG A 137 -8.40 -17.47 -18.22
N MET A 138 -7.27 -16.79 -18.02
CA MET A 138 -5.94 -17.34 -18.32
C MET A 138 -5.65 -18.64 -17.54
N ILE A 139 -6.10 -18.73 -16.28
CA ILE A 139 -6.00 -19.95 -15.47
C ILE A 139 -6.85 -21.09 -16.06
N VAL A 140 -8.12 -20.82 -16.38
CA VAL A 140 -9.07 -21.84 -16.86
C VAL A 140 -8.72 -22.36 -18.25
N ASP A 141 -8.33 -21.44 -19.14
CA ASP A 141 -8.03 -21.74 -20.53
C ASP A 141 -6.59 -22.23 -20.73
N ASN A 142 -5.74 -22.09 -19.70
CA ASN A 142 -4.28 -22.28 -19.77
C ASN A 142 -3.65 -21.49 -20.93
N ASP A 143 -4.05 -20.23 -21.06
CA ASP A 143 -3.67 -19.34 -22.15
C ASP A 143 -3.12 -18.03 -21.57
N TYR A 144 -1.83 -18.03 -21.24
CA TYR A 144 -1.18 -16.84 -20.69
C TYR A 144 -1.06 -15.74 -21.74
N SER A 145 -1.57 -14.55 -21.40
CA SER A 145 -1.48 -13.37 -22.25
C SER A 145 -0.31 -12.47 -21.83
N THR A 146 0.67 -12.31 -22.72
CA THR A 146 1.86 -11.48 -22.46
C THR A 146 1.57 -9.98 -22.34
N ASN A 147 0.36 -9.53 -22.71
CA ASN A 147 -0.06 -8.13 -22.58
C ASN A 147 -0.94 -7.87 -21.34
N TYR A 148 -1.09 -8.87 -20.47
CA TYR A 148 -1.94 -8.77 -19.28
C TYR A 148 -1.53 -7.59 -18.38
N GLU A 149 -0.22 -7.50 -18.09
CA GLU A 149 0.33 -6.43 -17.26
C GLU A 149 0.14 -5.05 -17.93
N ASP A 150 0.47 -4.93 -19.23
CA ASP A 150 0.31 -3.69 -19.99
C ASP A 150 -1.13 -3.15 -19.98
N ARG A 151 -2.12 -4.05 -19.97
CA ARG A 151 -3.53 -3.68 -20.01
C ARG A 151 -4.06 -3.23 -18.65
N TYR A 152 -3.57 -3.80 -17.56
CA TYR A 152 -4.21 -3.64 -16.24
C TYR A 152 -3.36 -2.90 -15.21
N LEU A 153 -2.06 -2.72 -15.42
CA LEU A 153 -1.27 -1.87 -14.54
C LEU A 153 -1.78 -0.42 -14.59
N VAL A 154 -2.04 0.15 -13.42
CA VAL A 154 -2.31 1.58 -13.29
C VAL A 154 -1.01 2.33 -13.54
N GLN A 155 -1.03 3.35 -14.40
CA GLN A 155 0.15 4.16 -14.62
C GLN A 155 0.42 5.02 -13.38
N LEU A 156 1.59 4.81 -12.77
CA LEU A 156 2.01 5.54 -11.57
C LEU A 156 3.07 6.56 -11.94
N ASN A 157 3.02 7.74 -11.31
CA ASN A 157 4.12 8.70 -11.39
C ASN A 157 5.26 8.21 -10.48
N GLN A 158 6.34 7.72 -11.09
CA GLN A 158 7.43 7.01 -10.43
C GLN A 158 8.20 7.90 -9.43
N ASP A 159 8.49 9.15 -9.80
CA ASP A 159 9.13 10.15 -8.93
C ASP A 159 8.30 10.39 -7.66
N LEU A 160 6.97 10.38 -7.81
CA LEU A 160 6.04 10.62 -6.71
C LEU A 160 5.95 9.41 -5.77
N ILE A 161 6.19 8.20 -6.27
CA ILE A 161 6.26 6.98 -5.45
C ILE A 161 7.56 6.96 -4.67
N GLU A 162 8.69 7.18 -5.34
CA GLU A 162 10.02 7.21 -4.72
C GLU A 162 10.09 8.29 -3.64
N ASN A 163 9.55 9.48 -3.90
CA ASN A 163 9.47 10.53 -2.89
C ASN A 163 8.58 10.13 -1.70
N ASN A 164 7.39 9.53 -1.91
CA ASN A 164 6.53 9.13 -0.81
C ASN A 164 7.11 7.96 0.01
N ILE A 165 7.81 7.04 -0.64
CA ILE A 165 8.50 5.95 0.04
C ILE A 165 9.69 6.52 0.82
N MET A 166 10.59 7.28 0.19
CA MET A 166 11.78 7.84 0.85
C MET A 166 11.44 8.81 1.99
N GLU A 167 10.53 9.76 1.77
CA GLU A 167 10.11 10.74 2.80
C GLU A 167 9.55 10.07 4.07
N HIS A 168 9.04 8.84 3.95
CA HIS A 168 8.33 8.16 5.04
C HIS A 168 9.04 6.88 5.52
N SER A 169 10.05 6.39 4.78
CA SER A 169 10.86 5.22 5.14
C SER A 169 12.16 5.59 5.84
N GLU A 170 12.72 6.76 5.54
CA GLU A 170 13.89 7.30 6.25
C GLU A 170 13.40 8.29 7.30
N GLY A 171 13.39 7.86 8.56
CA GLY A 171 13.02 8.71 9.69
C GLY A 171 14.00 9.88 9.82
N TYR A 172 13.46 11.09 9.94
CA TYR A 172 14.16 12.20 10.59
C TYR A 172 14.21 11.98 12.10
#